data_AF-A0A0P9DGZ7-F1
#
_entry.id   AF-A0A0P9DGZ7-F1
#
_cell.length_a   1.000
_cell.length_b   1.000
_cell.length_c   1.000
_cell.angle_alpha   90.00
_cell.angle_beta   90.00
_cell.angle_gamma   90.00
#
_symmetry.space_group_name_H-M   'P 1'
#
loop_
_entity.id
_entity.type
_entity.pdbx_description
1 polymer ?
#
loop_
_entity_poly.entity_id
_entity_poly.type
_entity_poly.pdbx_seq_one_letter_code
_entity_poly.pdbx_strand_id
1 'polypeptide(L)'
;LHLTLAFLGDSTEAPLATNKARIIGLVKEWAATQGRQLQGTINGLGRFFHAEDDHTNAVFVSPDVPGLPELRQSLCEAIERAGFDYSNTHGFTPHITVAYVPIDAPTPAIRIETPVQFDAVTLAWGDEHIHERMGARVGMKDAAADDAAALLEQELARAQRLGREAQRHE
;
A
#
# COMPACT_ATOMS: atom_id res chain seq x y z
N LEU A 1 -8.60 1.01 -8.19
CA LEU A 1 -7.78 -0.09 -8.73
C LEU A 1 -6.76 -0.47 -7.68
N HIS A 2 -6.59 -1.76 -7.39
CA HIS A 2 -5.65 -2.25 -6.39
C HIS A 2 -5.06 -3.59 -6.85
N LEU A 3 -3.93 -3.99 -6.27
CA LEU A 3 -3.41 -5.34 -6.35
C LEU A 3 -3.67 -6.04 -5.02
N THR A 4 -4.48 -7.09 -5.04
CA THR A 4 -4.81 -7.85 -3.83
C THR A 4 -3.61 -8.71 -3.43
N LEU A 5 -3.12 -8.55 -2.20
CA LEU A 5 -2.02 -9.36 -1.65
C LEU A 5 -2.53 -10.60 -0.90
N ALA A 6 -3.60 -10.42 -0.11
CA ALA A 6 -4.27 -11.45 0.66
C ALA A 6 -5.72 -11.07 0.90
N PHE A 7 -6.63 -12.04 0.88
CA PHE A 7 -8.02 -11.89 1.31
C PHE A 7 -8.22 -12.64 2.62
N LEU A 8 -8.65 -11.93 3.67
CA LEU A 8 -8.76 -12.50 5.02
C LEU A 8 -10.12 -13.16 5.30
N GLY A 9 -11.13 -12.96 4.43
CA GLY A 9 -12.51 -13.41 4.65
C GLY A 9 -13.47 -12.26 4.95
N ASP A 10 -14.68 -12.60 5.39
CA ASP A 10 -15.71 -11.63 5.75
C ASP A 10 -15.39 -10.96 7.09
N SER A 11 -15.26 -9.64 7.05
CA SER A 11 -14.93 -8.80 8.21
C SER A 11 -15.95 -8.83 9.36
N THR A 12 -17.15 -9.35 9.09
CA THR A 12 -18.26 -9.48 10.05
C THR A 12 -18.27 -10.84 10.75
N GLU A 13 -17.43 -11.78 10.32
CA GLU A 13 -17.35 -13.13 10.87
C GLU A 13 -16.14 -13.29 11.82
N ALA A 14 -16.20 -14.29 12.70
CA ALA A 14 -15.08 -14.64 13.56
C ALA A 14 -13.95 -15.33 12.75
N PRO A 15 -12.67 -15.06 13.06
CA PRO A 15 -12.17 -14.22 14.15
C PRO A 15 -12.09 -12.72 13.81
N LEU A 16 -12.32 -12.31 12.55
CA LEU A 16 -12.10 -10.93 12.10
C LEU A 16 -12.93 -9.90 12.87
N ALA A 17 -14.23 -10.17 13.06
CA ALA A 17 -15.19 -9.27 13.70
C ALA A 17 -14.73 -8.72 15.06
N THR A 18 -13.97 -9.49 15.83
CA THR A 18 -13.49 -9.13 17.17
C THR A 18 -12.01 -8.73 17.21
N ASN A 19 -11.32 -8.76 16.06
CA ASN A 19 -9.86 -8.61 15.99
C ASN A 19 -9.38 -7.47 15.06
N LYS A 20 -10.26 -6.61 14.57
CA LYS A 20 -9.92 -5.48 13.67
C LYS A 20 -8.69 -4.68 14.11
N ALA A 21 -8.62 -4.27 15.39
CA ALA A 21 -7.49 -3.50 15.90
C ALA A 21 -6.15 -4.25 15.85
N ARG A 22 -6.16 -5.57 16.10
CA ARG A 22 -4.95 -6.42 16.01
C ARG A 22 -4.47 -6.53 14.57
N ILE A 23 -5.40 -6.66 13.60
CA ILE A 23 -5.07 -6.75 12.18
C ILE A 23 -4.52 -5.40 11.66
N ILE A 24 -5.11 -4.28 12.09
CA ILE A 24 -4.56 -2.95 11.80
C ILE A 24 -3.13 -2.82 12.34
N GLY A 25 -2.90 -3.20 13.60
CA GLY A 25 -1.58 -3.17 14.22
C GLY A 25 -0.56 -4.04 13.48
N LEU A 26 -0.98 -5.24 13.03
CA LEU A 26 -0.16 -6.12 12.22
C LEU A 26 0.24 -5.51 10.87
N VAL A 27 -0.72 -4.96 10.12
CA VAL A 27 -0.45 -4.37 8.80
C VAL A 27 0.48 -3.17 8.93
N LYS A 28 0.27 -2.35 9.96
CA LYS A 28 1.17 -1.23 10.33
C LYS A 28 2.59 -1.70 10.61
N GLU A 29 2.74 -2.66 11.51
CA GLU A 29 4.05 -3.19 11.90
C GLU A 29 4.77 -3.82 10.72
N TRP A 30 4.06 -4.62 9.92
CA TRP A 30 4.61 -5.21 8.71
C TRP A 30 5.05 -4.13 7.71
N ALA A 31 4.21 -3.12 7.44
CA ALA A 31 4.53 -2.06 6.49
C ALA A 31 5.79 -1.27 6.90
N ALA A 32 5.98 -1.07 8.20
CA ALA A 32 7.13 -0.39 8.79
C ALA A 32 8.43 -1.21 8.75
N THR A 33 8.35 -2.52 9.01
CA THR A 33 9.54 -3.36 9.27
C THR A 33 9.95 -4.23 8.10
N GLN A 34 8.98 -4.70 7.31
CA GLN A 34 9.18 -5.64 6.21
C GLN A 34 8.69 -5.07 4.87
N GLY A 35 7.76 -4.12 4.91
CA GLY A 35 7.29 -3.39 3.75
C GLY A 35 8.44 -2.69 3.04
N ARG A 36 8.46 -2.80 1.72
CA ARG A 36 9.39 -2.07 0.86
C ARG A 36 8.64 -1.52 -0.34
N GLN A 37 9.07 -0.36 -0.81
CA GLN A 37 8.54 0.19 -2.04
C GLN A 37 9.05 -0.64 -3.23
N LEU A 38 8.15 -0.96 -4.15
CA LEU A 38 8.48 -1.72 -5.35
C LEU A 38 8.12 -0.90 -6.58
N GLN A 39 8.93 -1.06 -7.63
CA GLN A 39 8.70 -0.43 -8.93
C GLN A 39 8.72 -1.50 -10.00
N GLY A 40 7.95 -1.28 -11.06
CA GLY A 40 7.83 -2.20 -12.16
C GLY A 40 7.00 -1.62 -13.29
N THR A 41 6.44 -2.49 -14.11
CA THR A 41 5.61 -2.10 -15.25
C THR A 41 4.33 -2.93 -15.28
N ILE A 42 3.21 -2.29 -15.60
CA ILE A 42 1.99 -3.00 -16.01
C ILE A 42 2.12 -3.27 -17.51
N ASN A 43 2.24 -4.54 -17.90
CA ASN A 43 2.49 -4.92 -19.30
C ASN A 43 1.73 -6.19 -19.77
N GLY A 44 0.98 -6.86 -18.90
CA GLY A 44 0.14 -8.02 -19.27
C GLY A 44 -1.34 -7.68 -19.28
N LEU A 45 -2.10 -8.31 -20.20
CA LEU A 45 -3.56 -8.30 -20.22
C LEU A 45 -4.06 -9.75 -20.14
N GLY A 46 -5.01 -10.02 -19.25
CA GLY A 46 -5.61 -11.33 -19.08
C GLY A 46 -7.09 -11.26 -18.74
N ARG A 47 -7.71 -12.44 -18.70
CA ARG A 47 -9.11 -12.62 -18.33
C ARG A 47 -9.27 -13.87 -17.49
N PHE A 48 -9.91 -13.74 -16.32
CA PHE A 48 -10.39 -14.90 -15.58
C PHE A 48 -11.77 -15.26 -16.11
N PHE A 49 -11.90 -16.52 -16.52
CA PHE A 49 -13.17 -17.10 -16.92
C PHE A 49 -13.76 -17.77 -15.68
N HIS A 50 -14.82 -17.17 -15.13
CA HIS A 50 -15.53 -17.78 -14.02
C HIS A 50 -16.51 -18.82 -14.57
N ALA A 51 -16.60 -19.96 -13.90
CA ALA A 51 -17.56 -21.01 -14.23
C ALA A 51 -18.92 -20.81 -13.52
N GLU A 52 -19.02 -19.82 -12.62
CA GLU A 52 -20.20 -19.58 -11.77
C GLU A 52 -21.00 -18.34 -12.20
N ASP A 53 -22.25 -18.28 -11.72
CA ASP A 53 -23.44 -17.61 -12.26
C ASP A 53 -23.43 -16.05 -12.36
N ASP A 54 -22.28 -15.41 -12.22
CA ASP A 54 -22.19 -13.94 -12.19
C ASP A 54 -22.34 -13.26 -13.57
N HIS A 55 -22.57 -14.07 -14.62
CA HIS A 55 -22.71 -13.69 -16.03
C HIS A 55 -21.61 -12.76 -16.58
N THR A 56 -20.51 -12.60 -15.85
CA THR A 56 -19.40 -11.71 -16.18
C THR A 56 -18.05 -12.37 -15.89
N ASN A 57 -17.04 -11.92 -16.62
CA ASN A 57 -15.65 -12.33 -16.48
C ASN A 57 -14.79 -11.12 -16.13
N ALA A 58 -13.82 -11.32 -15.23
CA ALA A 58 -12.89 -10.26 -14.84
C ALA A 58 -11.79 -10.12 -15.89
N VAL A 59 -11.65 -8.93 -16.47
CA VAL A 59 -10.50 -8.51 -17.26
C VAL A 59 -9.50 -7.86 -16.33
N PHE A 60 -8.25 -8.29 -16.40
CA PHE A 60 -7.20 -7.83 -15.51
C PHE A 60 -5.93 -7.47 -16.25
N VAL A 61 -5.11 -6.67 -15.57
CA VAL A 61 -3.75 -6.35 -16.02
C VAL A 61 -2.75 -6.96 -15.06
N SER A 62 -1.62 -7.44 -15.59
CA SER A 62 -0.58 -8.08 -14.79
C SER A 62 0.59 -7.11 -14.57
N PRO A 63 1.01 -6.88 -13.31
CA PRO A 63 2.24 -6.19 -12.99
C PRO A 63 3.44 -7.12 -13.12
N ASP A 64 4.45 -6.66 -13.84
CA ASP A 64 5.81 -7.17 -13.80
C ASP A 64 6.63 -6.30 -12.82
N VAL A 65 6.72 -6.77 -11.59
CA VAL A 65 7.33 -6.04 -10.47
C VAL A 65 8.28 -6.99 -9.73
N PRO A 66 9.61 -6.83 -9.91
CA PRO A 66 10.60 -7.60 -9.19
C PRO A 66 10.42 -7.47 -7.67
N GLY A 67 10.51 -8.58 -6.95
CA GLY A 67 10.38 -8.58 -5.49
C GLY A 67 8.92 -8.62 -4.97
N LEU A 68 7.91 -8.58 -5.84
CA LEU A 68 6.50 -8.61 -5.44
C LEU A 68 6.09 -9.96 -4.83
N PRO A 69 6.46 -11.13 -5.39
CA PRO A 69 6.14 -12.42 -4.77
C PRO A 69 6.70 -12.56 -3.35
N GLU A 70 7.95 -12.14 -3.13
CA GLU A 70 8.61 -12.20 -1.82
C GLU A 70 7.99 -11.20 -0.83
N LEU A 71 7.62 -10.00 -1.30
CA LEU A 71 6.92 -9.02 -0.48
C LEU A 71 5.58 -9.60 -0.01
N ARG A 72 4.78 -10.15 -0.95
CA ARG A 72 3.50 -10.79 -0.63
C ARG A 72 3.68 -11.95 0.34
N GLN A 73 4.69 -12.80 0.13
CA GLN A 73 4.97 -13.91 1.01
C GLN A 73 5.29 -13.44 2.44
N SER A 74 6.10 -12.39 2.60
CA SER A 74 6.41 -11.84 3.92
C SER A 74 5.17 -11.31 4.67
N LEU A 75 4.17 -10.79 3.95
CA LEU A 75 2.90 -10.35 4.54
C LEU A 75 2.07 -11.56 4.99
N CYS A 76 1.94 -12.59 4.15
CA CYS A 76 1.25 -13.82 4.49
C CYS A 76 1.84 -14.49 5.73
N GLU A 77 3.17 -14.56 5.84
CA GLU A 77 3.87 -15.09 7.02
C GLU A 77 3.64 -14.21 8.27
N ALA A 78 3.50 -12.90 8.12
CA ALA A 78 3.13 -12.03 9.23
C ALA A 78 1.70 -12.30 9.71
N ILE A 79 0.75 -12.44 8.77
CA ILE A 79 -0.67 -12.77 9.03
C ILE A 79 -0.78 -14.10 9.79
N GLU A 80 -0.13 -15.15 9.29
CA GLU A 80 -0.11 -16.49 9.91
C GLU A 80 0.51 -16.44 11.32
N ARG A 81 1.66 -15.78 11.50
CA ARG A 81 2.31 -15.63 12.81
C ARG A 81 1.44 -14.92 13.84
N ALA A 82 0.52 -14.05 13.41
CA ALA A 82 -0.43 -13.40 14.30
C ALA A 82 -1.71 -14.22 14.59
N GLY A 83 -1.80 -15.43 14.03
CA GLY A 83 -2.90 -16.37 14.24
C GLY A 83 -4.14 -16.05 13.41
N PHE A 84 -3.95 -15.44 12.23
CA PHE A 84 -5.02 -15.23 11.25
C PHE A 84 -4.76 -16.04 9.99
N ASP A 85 -5.84 -16.46 9.34
CA ASP A 85 -5.79 -17.13 8.05
C ASP A 85 -6.02 -16.13 6.91
N TYR A 86 -5.64 -16.54 5.71
CA TYR A 86 -6.02 -15.88 4.46
C TYR A 86 -6.42 -16.94 3.44
N SER A 87 -7.24 -16.55 2.46
CA SER A 87 -7.68 -17.45 1.40
C SER A 87 -6.49 -17.98 0.59
N ASN A 88 -6.39 -19.31 0.51
CA ASN A 88 -5.43 -20.05 -0.29
C ASN A 88 -6.10 -20.88 -1.40
N THR A 89 -7.38 -20.60 -1.68
CA THR A 89 -8.18 -21.30 -2.70
C THR A 89 -7.53 -21.26 -4.09
N HIS A 90 -6.83 -20.18 -4.39
CA HIS A 90 -6.10 -19.98 -5.63
C HIS A 90 -4.64 -19.62 -5.36
N GLY A 91 -3.76 -20.04 -6.25
CA GLY A 91 -2.38 -19.57 -6.24
C GLY A 91 -2.30 -18.05 -6.45
N PHE A 92 -1.23 -17.43 -5.92
CA PHE A 92 -1.03 -16.00 -6.11
C PHE A 92 -0.58 -15.70 -7.54
N THR A 93 -1.51 -15.17 -8.35
CA THR A 93 -1.21 -14.57 -9.66
C THR A 93 -1.39 -13.07 -9.52
N PRO A 94 -0.33 -12.23 -9.55
CA PRO A 94 -0.47 -10.80 -9.35
C PRO A 94 -1.30 -10.19 -10.49
N HIS A 95 -2.42 -9.57 -10.14
CA HIS A 95 -3.33 -8.96 -11.08
C HIS A 95 -4.05 -7.75 -10.48
N ILE A 96 -4.45 -6.83 -11.36
CA ILE A 96 -5.33 -5.69 -11.04
C ILE A 96 -6.53 -5.82 -11.97
N THR A 97 -7.71 -6.11 -11.40
CA THR A 97 -8.95 -6.14 -12.18
C THR A 97 -9.30 -4.74 -12.65
N VAL A 98 -9.52 -4.59 -13.96
CA VAL A 98 -9.82 -3.31 -14.61
C VAL A 98 -11.25 -3.22 -15.12
N ALA A 99 -11.89 -4.35 -15.38
CA ALA A 99 -13.29 -4.40 -15.81
C ALA A 99 -13.90 -5.78 -15.53
N TYR A 100 -15.22 -5.82 -15.37
CA TYR A 100 -16.03 -7.02 -15.51
C TYR A 100 -16.82 -6.92 -16.82
N VAL A 101 -16.73 -7.93 -17.67
CA VAL A 101 -17.37 -7.94 -19.00
C VAL A 101 -18.30 -9.14 -19.13
N PRO A 102 -19.42 -9.06 -19.90
CA PRO A 102 -20.27 -10.22 -20.15
C PRO A 102 -19.48 -11.43 -20.65
N ILE A 103 -19.90 -12.65 -20.30
CA ILE A 103 -19.18 -13.88 -20.68
C ILE A 103 -18.95 -13.99 -22.20
N ASP A 104 -19.95 -13.61 -23.00
CA ASP A 104 -19.91 -13.69 -24.46
C ASP A 104 -19.27 -12.46 -25.13
N ALA A 105 -18.95 -11.42 -24.36
CA ALA A 105 -18.26 -10.26 -24.88
C ALA A 105 -16.79 -10.61 -25.20
N PRO A 106 -16.22 -10.07 -26.29
CA PRO A 106 -14.80 -10.22 -26.57
C PRO A 106 -13.96 -9.55 -25.48
N THR A 107 -12.77 -10.07 -25.24
CA THR A 107 -11.79 -9.40 -24.37
C THR A 107 -11.39 -8.07 -25.02
N PRO A 108 -11.51 -6.92 -24.32
CA PRO A 108 -11.11 -5.62 -24.88
C PRO A 108 -9.63 -5.62 -25.29
N ALA A 109 -9.32 -5.12 -26.49
CA ALA A 109 -7.95 -4.99 -26.95
C ALA A 109 -7.31 -3.73 -26.31
N ILE A 110 -6.63 -3.91 -25.18
CA ILE A 110 -5.95 -2.82 -24.47
C ILE A 110 -4.45 -3.00 -24.60
N ARG A 111 -3.76 -1.99 -25.16
CA ARG A 111 -2.29 -1.92 -25.12
C ARG A 111 -1.88 -1.21 -23.84
N ILE A 112 -1.06 -1.86 -23.02
CA ILE A 112 -0.65 -1.35 -21.72
C ILE A 112 0.85 -1.56 -21.56
N GLU A 113 1.53 -0.48 -21.25
CA GLU A 113 2.95 -0.45 -20.90
C GLU A 113 3.13 0.77 -19.98
N THR A 114 2.72 0.59 -18.73
CA THR A 114 2.59 1.71 -17.78
C THR A 114 3.53 1.47 -16.60
N PRO A 115 4.53 2.34 -16.36
CA PRO A 115 5.34 2.28 -15.15
C PRO A 115 4.46 2.36 -13.89
N VAL A 116 4.78 1.58 -12.87
CA VAL A 116 4.06 1.57 -11.60
C VAL A 116 5.02 1.58 -10.42
N GLN A 117 4.62 2.24 -9.34
CA GLN A 117 5.26 2.20 -8.04
C GLN A 117 4.22 1.81 -6.99
N PHE A 118 4.55 0.81 -6.18
CA PHE A 118 3.79 0.44 -4.98
C PHE A 118 4.57 0.91 -3.77
N ASP A 119 4.05 1.91 -3.06
CA ASP A 119 4.70 2.52 -1.90
C ASP A 119 3.82 2.52 -0.63
N ALA A 120 2.63 1.93 -0.73
CA ALA A 120 1.70 1.77 0.37
C ALA A 120 0.97 0.43 0.30
N VAL A 121 0.58 -0.06 1.47
CA VAL A 121 -0.36 -1.17 1.63
C VAL A 121 -1.67 -0.63 2.18
N THR A 122 -2.78 -1.24 1.79
CA THR A 122 -4.12 -0.87 2.28
C THR A 122 -4.77 -2.07 2.93
N LEU A 123 -5.21 -1.92 4.17
CA LEU A 123 -6.19 -2.82 4.77
C LEU A 123 -7.58 -2.31 4.38
N ALA A 124 -8.29 -3.10 3.58
CA ALA A 124 -9.70 -2.88 3.29
C ALA A 124 -10.56 -3.68 4.28
N TRP A 125 -11.52 -3.01 4.91
CA TRP A 125 -12.39 -3.56 5.94
C TRP A 125 -13.84 -3.10 5.71
N GLY A 126 -14.62 -3.89 4.96
CA GLY A 126 -15.89 -3.40 4.43
C GLY A 126 -15.65 -2.15 3.58
N ASP A 127 -16.31 -1.04 3.92
CA ASP A 127 -16.15 0.25 3.24
C ASP A 127 -14.96 1.09 3.74
N GLU A 128 -14.29 0.65 4.81
CA GLU A 128 -13.16 1.38 5.38
C GLU A 128 -11.83 0.97 4.73
N HIS A 129 -10.99 1.98 4.45
CA HIS A 129 -9.64 1.77 3.95
C HIS A 129 -8.62 2.42 4.89
N ILE A 130 -7.64 1.62 5.34
CA ILE A 130 -6.56 2.07 6.21
C ILE A 130 -5.26 1.91 5.43
N HIS A 131 -4.57 3.02 5.19
CA HIS A 131 -3.40 3.09 4.31
C HIS A 131 -2.12 3.26 5.12
N GLU A 132 -1.13 2.41 4.86
CA GLU A 132 0.18 2.46 5.50
C GLU A 132 1.29 2.56 4.47
N ARG A 133 2.22 3.49 4.66
CA ARG A 133 3.39 3.64 3.79
C ARG A 133 4.35 2.48 4.03
N MET A 134 4.78 1.83 2.97
CA MET A 134 5.75 0.73 3.05
C MET A 134 7.17 1.27 3.08
N GLY A 135 7.98 0.77 4.01
CA GLY A 135 9.39 1.16 4.15
C GLY A 135 9.59 2.57 4.71
N ALA A 136 8.54 3.20 5.25
CA ALA A 136 8.70 4.38 6.09
C ALA A 136 9.36 3.92 7.40
N ARG A 137 10.62 4.30 7.61
CA ARG A 137 11.36 3.96 8.84
C ARG A 137 10.55 4.42 10.05
N VAL A 138 10.07 3.49 10.87
CA VAL A 138 9.63 3.82 12.23
C VAL A 138 10.88 4.21 13.00
N GLY A 139 11.01 5.50 13.32
CA GLY A 139 12.04 5.98 14.24
C GLY A 139 13.30 6.57 13.62
N MET A 140 13.21 7.33 12.53
CA MET A 140 14.07 8.50 12.41
C MET A 140 13.16 9.73 12.51
N LYS A 141 13.12 10.35 13.70
CA LYS A 141 12.85 11.79 13.72
C LYS A 141 13.83 12.37 12.71
N ASP A 142 13.36 13.12 11.72
CA ASP A 142 14.22 13.81 10.77
C ASP A 142 15.06 14.83 11.55
N ALA A 143 16.17 14.37 12.13
CA ALA A 143 17.12 15.21 12.85
C ALA A 143 17.61 16.36 11.95
N ALA A 144 17.66 16.12 10.64
CA ALA A 144 17.98 17.15 9.65
C ALA A 144 16.89 18.23 9.51
N ALA A 145 15.61 17.90 9.69
CA ALA A 145 14.52 18.88 9.63
C ALA A 145 14.43 19.70 10.92
N ASP A 146 14.62 19.04 12.08
CA ASP A 146 14.69 19.72 13.38
C ASP A 146 15.92 20.65 13.46
N ASP A 147 17.08 20.21 12.94
CA ASP A 147 18.30 21.03 12.89
C ASP A 147 18.15 22.24 11.95
N ALA A 148 17.50 22.06 10.79
CA ALA A 148 17.24 23.15 9.85
C ALA A 148 16.26 24.19 10.42
N ALA A 149 15.22 23.75 11.13
CA ALA A 149 14.27 24.62 11.81
C ALA A 149 14.96 25.42 12.94
N ALA A 150 15.79 24.75 13.74
CA ALA A 150 16.55 25.38 14.82
C ALA A 150 17.57 26.41 14.30
N LEU A 151 18.26 26.11 13.18
CA LEU A 151 19.17 27.05 12.53
C LEU A 151 18.44 28.28 11.97
N LEU A 152 17.27 28.09 11.35
CA LEU A 152 16.46 29.18 10.82
C LEU A 152 15.95 30.09 11.95
N GLU A 153 15.49 29.52 13.07
CA GLU A 153 15.08 30.29 14.24
C GLU A 153 16.24 31.07 14.87
N GLN A 154 17.44 30.47 14.95
CA GLN A 154 18.62 31.17 15.46
C GLN A 154 19.03 32.35 14.55
N GLU A 155 19.00 32.17 13.23
CA GLU A 155 19.31 33.23 12.27
C GLU A 155 18.26 34.34 12.27
N LEU A 156 16.97 34.01 12.38
CA LEU A 156 15.89 34.99 12.55
C LEU A 156 16.06 35.79 13.86
N ALA A 157 16.36 35.11 14.97
CA ALA A 157 16.62 35.77 16.25
C ALA A 157 17.88 36.66 16.23
N ARG A 158 18.88 36.29 15.41
CA ARG A 158 20.10 37.10 15.19
C ARG A 158 19.79 38.34 14.36
N ALA A 159 19.06 38.20 13.26
CA ALA A 159 18.64 39.32 12.41
C ALA A 159 17.78 40.33 13.19
N GLN A 160 16.86 39.85 14.02
CA GLN A 160 16.02 40.72 14.86
C GLN A 160 16.80 41.44 15.96
N ARG A 161 17.91 40.87 16.47
CA ARG A 161 18.78 41.54 17.44
C ARG A 161 19.58 42.66 16.77
N LEU A 162 20.19 42.38 15.62
CA LEU A 162 20.95 43.36 14.84
C LEU A 162 20.07 44.55 14.41
N GLY A 163 18.83 44.28 13.99
CA GLY A 163 17.88 45.35 13.65
C GLY A 163 17.51 46.26 14.84
N ARG A 164 17.41 45.70 16.05
CA ARG A 164 17.09 46.45 17.28
C ARG A 164 18.29 47.20 17.87
N GLU A 165 19.51 46.86 17.48
CA GLU A 165 20.73 47.58 17.87
C GLU A 165 21.00 48.75 16.91
N ALA A 166 20.71 48.58 15.61
CA ALA A 166 20.78 49.66 14.63
C ALA A 166 19.80 50.82 14.92
N GLN A 167 18.62 50.51 15.47
CA GLN A 167 17.59 51.50 15.83
C GLN A 167 17.84 52.26 17.15
N ARG A 168 18.91 51.96 17.90
CA ARG A 168 19.25 52.68 19.15
C ARG A 168 20.32 53.77 18.98
N HIS A 169 20.80 53.96 17.76
CA HIS A 169 21.83 54.95 17.40
C HIS A 169 21.33 56.06 16.46
N GLU A 170 20.01 56.15 16.23
CA GLU A 170 19.31 57.34 15.73
C GLU A 170 18.61 58.06 16.89
#